data_AF-J3P2D5-F1
#
_entry.id   AF-J3P2D5-F1
#
_cell.length_a   1.000
_cell.length_b   1.000
_cell.length_c   1.000
_cell.angle_alpha   90.00
_cell.angle_beta   90.00
_cell.angle_gamma   90.00
#
_symmetry.space_group_name_H-M   'P 1'
#
loop_
_entity.id
_entity.type
_entity.pdbx_description
1 polymer ?
#
loop_
_entity_poly.entity_id
_entity_poly.type
_entity_poly.pdbx_seq_one_letter_code
_entity_poly.pdbx_strand_id
1 'polypeptide(L)'
;MRFSVAAVSAALFGAALAAPAPQADAGATETVVIQKFVSTSKGATTGSPVVSISFQLVSHREAGVKAYVCEAHNPNGITPADVNQCAGFQSFDGYHFQYLDTKTGNTSLRVFHQTAPAFGLWGNAFIPGNCGIEGDAQICRKDSINVSLALN
;
A
#
# COMPACT_ATOMS: atom_id res chain seq x y z
N MET A 1 33.72 57.18 -50.98
CA MET A 1 34.65 56.44 -50.10
C MET A 1 34.03 55.08 -49.83
N ARG A 2 34.78 54.00 -50.09
CA ARG A 2 34.43 52.61 -49.71
C ARG A 2 34.89 52.40 -48.26
N PHE A 3 34.13 51.69 -47.44
CA PHE A 3 34.71 50.86 -46.37
C PHE A 3 33.81 49.64 -46.10
N SER A 4 34.39 48.47 -46.35
CA SER A 4 33.93 47.15 -45.93
C SER A 4 34.70 46.76 -44.66
N VAL A 5 34.05 46.25 -43.61
CA VAL A 5 34.65 45.39 -42.55
C VAL A 5 33.50 44.63 -41.87
N ALA A 6 33.28 43.35 -42.15
CA ALA A 6 33.85 42.12 -41.57
C ALA A 6 33.14 41.62 -40.30
N ALA A 7 32.79 40.34 -40.35
CA ALA A 7 32.23 39.55 -39.27
C ALA A 7 33.19 39.46 -38.08
N VAL A 8 32.65 39.53 -36.86
CA VAL A 8 33.32 39.09 -35.64
C VAL A 8 32.44 38.02 -35.01
N SER A 9 32.88 36.77 -35.16
CA SER A 9 32.44 35.65 -34.35
C SER A 9 32.98 35.85 -32.94
N ALA A 10 32.12 36.18 -31.99
CA ALA A 10 32.44 36.06 -30.57
C ALA A 10 31.67 34.87 -30.01
N ALA A 11 32.38 33.75 -29.87
CA ALA A 11 31.96 32.63 -29.06
C ALA A 11 31.93 33.09 -27.59
N LEU A 12 30.74 33.41 -27.08
CA LEU A 12 30.49 33.40 -25.65
C LEU A 12 29.92 32.04 -25.29
N PHE A 13 30.74 31.26 -24.58
CA PHE A 13 30.33 30.10 -23.81
C PHE A 13 29.34 30.55 -22.73
N GLY A 14 28.07 30.68 -23.12
CA GLY A 14 26.97 30.70 -22.18
C GLY A 14 26.87 29.30 -21.59
N ALA A 15 27.46 29.09 -20.42
CA ALA A 15 27.13 27.95 -19.58
C ALA A 15 25.62 28.01 -19.34
N ALA A 16 24.87 27.20 -20.09
CA ALA A 16 23.50 26.90 -19.75
C ALA A 16 23.56 26.33 -18.33
N LEU A 17 23.08 27.10 -17.36
CA LEU A 17 22.59 26.52 -16.13
C LEU A 17 21.50 25.56 -16.59
N ALA A 18 21.86 24.29 -16.75
CA ALA A 18 20.90 23.23 -16.90
C ALA A 18 20.01 23.34 -15.66
N ALA A 19 18.80 23.87 -15.84
CA ALA A 19 17.75 23.68 -14.86
C ALA A 19 17.75 22.18 -14.56
N PRO A 20 17.74 21.76 -13.28
CA PRO A 20 17.64 20.36 -12.97
C PRO A 20 16.49 19.80 -13.79
N ALA A 21 16.80 18.81 -14.65
CA ALA A 21 15.77 18.08 -15.37
C ALA A 21 14.72 17.68 -14.33
N PRO A 22 13.41 17.81 -14.61
CA PRO A 22 12.39 17.34 -13.69
C PRO A 22 12.80 15.94 -13.27
N GLN A 23 13.16 15.81 -11.99
CA GLN A 23 13.54 14.52 -11.44
C GLN A 23 12.32 13.64 -11.72
N ALA A 24 12.56 12.51 -12.40
CA ALA A 24 11.54 11.54 -12.71
C ALA A 24 10.62 11.41 -11.49
N ASP A 25 9.33 11.68 -11.69
CA ASP A 25 8.31 11.60 -10.64
C ASP A 25 8.64 10.38 -9.78
N ALA A 26 8.88 10.60 -8.48
CA ALA A 26 8.83 9.51 -7.53
C ALA A 26 7.48 8.83 -7.79
N GLY A 27 7.51 7.60 -8.33
CA GLY A 27 6.34 6.96 -8.92
C GLY A 27 5.11 7.06 -8.00
N ALA A 28 3.91 7.08 -8.58
CA ALA A 28 2.67 7.31 -7.82
C ALA A 28 2.66 6.52 -6.51
N THR A 29 2.61 7.24 -5.39
CA THR A 29 2.53 6.66 -4.05
C THR A 29 1.21 7.06 -3.42
N GLU A 30 0.65 6.14 -2.63
CA GLU A 30 -0.53 6.39 -1.82
C GLU A 30 -0.25 5.95 -0.38
N THR A 31 -0.68 6.74 0.59
CA THR A 31 -0.72 6.31 1.99
C THR A 31 -2.15 6.00 2.39
N VAL A 32 -2.38 4.75 2.79
CA VAL A 32 -3.64 4.30 3.38
C VAL A 32 -3.44 4.00 4.86
N VAL A 33 -4.53 4.04 5.63
CA VAL A 33 -4.50 3.72 7.06
C VAL A 33 -5.32 2.46 7.29
N ILE A 34 -4.71 1.43 7.86
CA ILE A 34 -5.43 0.26 8.37
C ILE A 34 -5.83 0.58 9.81
N GLN A 35 -7.12 0.48 10.12
CA GLN A 35 -7.69 0.73 11.44
C GLN A 35 -8.50 -0.45 11.95
N LYS A 36 -8.64 -0.56 13.28
CA LYS A 36 -9.45 -1.58 13.96
C LYS A 36 -9.14 -2.99 13.45
N PHE A 37 -7.86 -3.26 13.24
CA PHE A 37 -7.41 -4.56 12.76
C PHE A 37 -7.64 -5.63 13.83
N VAL A 38 -8.20 -6.75 13.40
CA VAL A 38 -8.37 -7.96 14.19
C VAL A 38 -8.02 -9.16 13.34
N SER A 39 -7.15 -10.03 13.83
CA SER A 39 -6.97 -11.38 13.31
C SER A 39 -7.28 -12.42 14.38
N THR A 40 -7.92 -13.51 13.98
CA THR A 40 -8.32 -14.61 14.86
C THR A 40 -7.74 -15.91 14.31
N SER A 41 -7.03 -16.64 15.16
CA SER A 41 -6.54 -17.98 14.83
C SER A 41 -7.55 -19.06 15.22
N LYS A 42 -7.41 -20.24 14.59
CA LYS A 42 -8.20 -21.43 14.92
C LYS A 42 -7.95 -21.96 16.33
N GLY A 43 -6.77 -21.68 16.88
CA GLY A 43 -6.26 -22.26 18.12
C GLY A 43 -5.49 -21.23 18.95
N ALA A 44 -5.49 -21.40 20.27
CA ALA A 44 -4.82 -20.52 21.24
C ALA A 44 -3.27 -20.57 21.17
N THR A 45 -2.70 -21.49 20.39
CA THR A 45 -1.25 -21.65 20.26
C THR A 45 -0.70 -20.71 19.19
N THR A 46 0.44 -20.08 19.46
CA THR A 46 1.20 -19.32 18.47
C THR A 46 1.46 -20.16 17.22
N GLY A 47 1.16 -19.60 16.05
CA GLY A 47 1.31 -20.29 14.76
C GLY A 47 0.10 -21.14 14.35
N SER A 48 -0.97 -21.17 15.16
CA SER A 48 -2.25 -21.73 14.71
C SER A 48 -2.73 -21.00 13.46
N PRO A 49 -3.36 -21.68 12.49
CA PRO A 49 -3.84 -21.04 11.27
C PRO A 49 -4.77 -19.87 11.57
N VAL A 50 -4.55 -18.73 10.91
CA VAL A 50 -5.46 -17.58 10.99
C VAL A 50 -6.72 -17.90 10.19
N VAL A 51 -7.89 -17.85 10.82
CA VAL A 51 -9.17 -18.21 10.18
C VAL A 51 -10.04 -17.01 9.87
N SER A 52 -9.76 -15.86 10.49
CA SER A 52 -10.47 -14.61 10.24
C SER A 52 -9.53 -13.41 10.33
N ILE A 53 -9.70 -12.47 9.41
CA ILE A 53 -9.06 -11.15 9.42
C ILE A 53 -10.13 -10.11 9.13
N SER A 54 -10.16 -9.03 9.89
CA SER A 54 -11.03 -7.88 9.66
C SER A 54 -10.31 -6.57 9.96
N PHE A 55 -10.54 -5.54 9.16
CA PHE A 55 -10.05 -4.19 9.40
C PHE A 55 -10.81 -3.15 8.56
N GLN A 56 -10.62 -1.88 8.89
CA GLN A 56 -11.05 -0.75 8.06
C GLN A 56 -9.84 -0.16 7.35
N LEU A 57 -9.88 -0.06 6.03
CA LEU A 57 -8.88 0.65 5.24
C LEU A 57 -9.40 2.04 4.92
N VAL A 58 -8.65 3.08 5.31
CA VAL A 58 -8.98 4.48 5.05
C VAL A 58 -8.00 5.05 4.04
N SER A 59 -8.49 5.36 2.84
CA SER A 59 -7.74 6.05 1.80
C SER A 59 -7.84 7.56 1.99
N HIS A 60 -6.70 8.26 1.96
CA HIS A 60 -6.65 9.73 1.94
C HIS A 60 -6.16 10.17 0.57
N ARG A 61 -7.09 10.51 -0.32
CA ARG A 61 -6.80 10.89 -1.71
C ARG A 61 -7.34 12.29 -1.99
N GLU A 62 -6.94 12.87 -3.12
CA GLU A 62 -7.44 14.19 -3.54
C GLU A 62 -8.97 14.23 -3.68
N ALA A 63 -9.56 13.14 -4.16
CA ALA A 63 -11.03 12.98 -4.25
C ALA A 63 -11.74 12.91 -2.88
N GLY A 64 -10.99 12.83 -1.77
CA GLY A 64 -11.49 12.81 -0.41
C GLY A 64 -11.04 11.59 0.40
N VAL A 65 -11.59 11.50 1.60
CA VAL A 65 -11.37 10.37 2.52
C VAL A 65 -12.47 9.34 2.31
N LYS A 66 -12.07 8.09 2.06
CA LYS A 66 -13.01 6.96 1.89
C LYS A 66 -12.54 5.79 2.75
N ALA A 67 -13.50 5.13 3.40
CA ALA A 67 -13.26 3.96 4.23
C ALA A 67 -13.83 2.70 3.56
N TYR A 68 -13.07 1.61 3.63
CA TYR A 68 -13.41 0.30 3.09
C TYR A 68 -13.34 -0.72 4.23
N VAL A 69 -14.35 -1.57 4.35
CA VAL A 69 -14.33 -2.68 5.30
C VAL A 69 -13.70 -3.88 4.60
N CYS A 70 -12.62 -4.42 5.15
CA CYS A 70 -11.87 -5.52 4.56
C CYS A 70 -11.96 -6.73 5.48
N GLU A 71 -12.51 -7.82 4.97
CA GLU A 71 -12.75 -9.04 5.73
C GLU A 71 -12.31 -10.26 4.93
N ALA A 72 -11.80 -11.26 5.64
CA ALA A 72 -11.51 -12.58 5.11
C ALA A 72 -11.87 -13.62 6.18
N HIS A 73 -12.51 -14.70 5.77
CA HIS A 73 -12.85 -15.82 6.65
C HIS A 73 -12.65 -17.14 5.93
N ASN A 74 -11.82 -18.01 6.51
CA ASN A 74 -11.62 -19.37 6.03
C ASN A 74 -11.43 -20.32 7.24
N PRO A 75 -12.37 -21.25 7.50
CA PRO A 75 -12.30 -22.14 8.66
C PRO A 75 -11.12 -23.14 8.60
N ASN A 76 -10.52 -23.31 7.43
CA ASN A 76 -9.35 -24.16 7.23
C ASN A 76 -8.03 -23.39 7.37
N GLY A 77 -8.09 -22.07 7.52
CA GLY A 77 -6.94 -21.17 7.54
C GLY A 77 -6.82 -20.37 6.25
N ILE A 78 -6.61 -19.07 6.39
CA ILE A 78 -6.33 -18.13 5.32
C ILE A 78 -4.85 -18.30 4.93
N THR A 79 -4.59 -18.28 3.63
CA THR A 79 -3.28 -18.50 3.02
C THR A 79 -2.89 -17.33 2.12
N PRO A 80 -1.60 -17.22 1.71
CA PRO A 80 -1.17 -16.22 0.72
C PRO A 80 -1.81 -16.31 -0.66
N ALA A 81 -2.44 -17.44 -0.99
CA ALA A 81 -3.19 -17.59 -2.23
C ALA A 81 -4.57 -16.92 -2.17
N ASP A 82 -5.08 -16.64 -0.96
CA ASP A 82 -6.41 -16.06 -0.77
C ASP A 82 -6.36 -14.54 -0.99
N VAL A 83 -6.96 -14.10 -2.10
CA VAL A 83 -7.09 -12.67 -2.45
C VAL A 83 -8.50 -12.20 -2.08
N ASN A 84 -8.59 -11.32 -1.08
CA ASN A 84 -9.86 -10.90 -0.51
C ASN A 84 -10.15 -9.44 -0.89
N GLN A 85 -11.29 -9.21 -1.53
CA GLN A 85 -11.75 -7.86 -1.89
C GLN A 85 -12.38 -7.18 -0.68
N CYS A 86 -12.05 -5.91 -0.47
CA CYS A 86 -12.73 -5.10 0.52
C CYS A 86 -14.14 -4.73 0.02
N ALA A 87 -15.06 -4.48 0.94
CA ALA A 87 -16.41 -4.03 0.64
C ALA A 87 -16.40 -2.76 -0.23
N GLY A 88 -17.25 -2.75 -1.26
CA GLY A 88 -17.30 -1.64 -2.22
C GLY A 88 -16.17 -1.65 -3.25
N PHE A 89 -15.51 -2.80 -3.46
CA PHE A 89 -14.52 -2.98 -4.52
C PHE A 89 -15.10 -2.60 -5.90
N GLN A 90 -14.36 -1.78 -6.63
CA GLN A 90 -14.66 -1.40 -8.02
C GLN A 90 -13.44 -1.70 -8.87
N SER A 91 -13.64 -2.11 -10.13
CA SER A 91 -12.57 -2.59 -11.00
C SER A 91 -11.41 -1.62 -11.24
N PHE A 92 -11.60 -0.31 -11.01
CA PHE A 92 -10.58 0.75 -11.18
C PHE A 92 -10.49 1.68 -9.96
N ASP A 93 -11.17 1.34 -8.87
CA ASP A 93 -11.06 2.08 -7.61
C ASP A 93 -11.38 1.19 -6.40
N GLY A 94 -10.76 0.02 -6.38
CA GLY A 94 -11.06 -1.04 -5.42
C GLY A 94 -9.83 -1.44 -4.64
N TYR A 95 -10.00 -1.73 -3.35
CA TYR A 95 -8.96 -2.30 -2.51
C TYR A 95 -9.19 -3.80 -2.31
N HIS A 96 -8.10 -4.55 -2.38
CA HIS A 96 -8.08 -5.95 -1.97
C HIS A 96 -6.81 -6.22 -1.17
N PHE A 97 -6.80 -7.34 -0.45
CA PHE A 97 -5.65 -7.71 0.36
C PHE A 97 -5.37 -9.21 0.31
N GLN A 98 -4.13 -9.56 0.62
CA GLN A 98 -3.67 -10.92 0.83
C GLN A 98 -3.07 -11.02 2.22
N TYR A 99 -3.40 -12.09 2.93
CA TYR A 99 -2.70 -12.48 4.15
C TYR A 99 -1.39 -13.18 3.78
N LEU A 100 -0.26 -12.72 4.32
CA LEU A 100 1.03 -13.35 4.02
C LEU A 100 1.43 -14.32 5.13
N ASP A 101 1.51 -13.83 6.38
CA ASP A 101 1.82 -14.65 7.54
C ASP A 101 1.45 -13.94 8.85
N THR A 102 1.50 -14.70 9.94
CA THR A 102 1.52 -14.16 11.31
C THR A 102 2.69 -14.80 12.03
N LYS A 103 3.65 -13.97 12.46
CA LYS A 103 4.85 -14.40 13.20
C LYS A 103 4.98 -13.60 14.47
N THR A 104 5.03 -14.30 15.60
CA THR A 104 5.34 -13.71 16.91
C THR A 104 4.47 -12.48 17.21
N GLY A 105 3.18 -12.57 16.91
CA GLY A 105 2.18 -11.50 17.13
C GLY A 105 2.13 -10.40 16.06
N ASN A 106 3.00 -10.44 15.05
CA ASN A 106 2.93 -9.54 13.90
C ASN A 106 2.19 -10.21 12.76
N THR A 107 1.20 -9.55 12.18
CA THR A 107 0.52 -10.02 10.97
C THR A 107 1.00 -9.23 9.76
N SER A 108 1.45 -9.93 8.72
CA SER A 108 1.86 -9.35 7.46
C SER A 108 0.73 -9.47 6.45
N LEU A 109 0.30 -8.35 5.88
CA LEU A 109 -0.63 -8.31 4.76
C LEU A 109 0.06 -7.71 3.53
N ARG A 110 -0.44 -8.04 2.34
CA ARG A 110 -0.23 -7.22 1.15
C ARG A 110 -1.54 -6.54 0.81
N VAL A 111 -1.49 -5.23 0.66
CA VAL A 111 -2.64 -4.39 0.30
C VAL A 111 -2.45 -3.92 -1.13
N PHE A 112 -3.53 -3.95 -1.90
CA PHE A 112 -3.56 -3.56 -3.30
C PHE A 112 -4.65 -2.51 -3.51
N HIS A 113 -4.35 -1.52 -4.36
CA HIS A 113 -5.31 -0.58 -4.91
C HIS A 113 -5.35 -0.76 -6.43
N GLN A 114 -6.47 -1.26 -6.95
CA GLN A 114 -6.66 -1.44 -8.39
C GLN A 114 -7.04 -0.09 -9.01
N THR A 115 -6.21 0.45 -9.90
CA THR A 115 -6.42 1.76 -10.53
C THR A 115 -6.76 1.67 -12.03
N ALA A 116 -6.47 0.53 -12.67
CA ALA A 116 -6.82 0.24 -14.07
C ALA A 116 -6.82 -1.28 -14.32
N PRO A 117 -7.27 -1.83 -15.48
CA PRO A 117 -7.37 -3.29 -15.71
C PRO A 117 -6.08 -4.11 -15.51
N ALA A 118 -4.91 -3.47 -15.58
CA ALA A 118 -3.60 -4.10 -15.40
C ALA A 118 -2.62 -3.27 -14.54
N PHE A 119 -3.12 -2.21 -13.90
CA PHE A 119 -2.30 -1.31 -13.09
C PHE A 119 -2.93 -1.14 -11.72
N GLY A 120 -2.07 -0.96 -10.74
CA GLY A 120 -2.46 -0.74 -9.37
C GLY A 120 -1.26 -0.41 -8.51
N LEU A 121 -1.54 0.11 -7.32
CA LEU A 121 -0.55 0.29 -6.28
C LEU A 121 -0.59 -0.92 -5.36
N TRP A 122 0.55 -1.29 -4.80
CA TRP A 122 0.56 -2.27 -3.73
C TRP A 122 1.64 -1.98 -2.71
N GLY A 123 1.45 -2.51 -1.51
CA GLY A 123 2.37 -2.36 -0.40
C GLY A 123 2.21 -3.49 0.60
N ASN A 124 3.28 -3.81 1.31
CA ASN A 124 3.21 -4.74 2.44
C ASN A 124 2.91 -3.95 3.72
N ALA A 125 1.93 -4.42 4.48
CA ALA A 125 1.59 -3.90 5.80
C ALA A 125 2.11 -4.88 6.86
N PHE A 126 3.06 -4.42 7.69
CA PHE A 126 3.53 -5.17 8.85
C PHE A 126 2.78 -4.67 10.08
N ILE A 127 1.78 -5.43 10.53
CA ILE A 127 0.85 -5.01 11.58
C ILE A 127 1.32 -5.60 12.92
N PRO A 128 1.97 -4.83 13.79
CA PRO A 128 2.27 -5.29 15.14
C PRO A 128 0.98 -5.35 15.94
N GLY A 129 0.55 -6.57 16.27
CA GLY A 129 -0.68 -6.82 17.01
C GLY A 129 -0.40 -7.04 18.49
N ASN A 130 -1.28 -6.51 19.34
CA ASN A 130 -1.39 -6.98 20.72
C ASN A 130 -2.22 -8.27 20.70
N CYS A 131 -1.56 -9.41 20.91
CA CYS A 131 -2.20 -10.72 20.85
C CYS A 131 -2.51 -11.27 22.23
N GLY A 132 -3.74 -11.74 22.42
CA GLY A 132 -4.20 -12.43 23.62
C GLY A 132 -4.91 -13.74 23.29
N ILE A 133 -5.02 -14.61 24.28
CA ILE A 133 -5.84 -15.83 24.16
C ILE A 133 -7.24 -15.50 24.67
N GLU A 134 -8.26 -15.79 23.85
CA GLU A 134 -9.67 -15.63 24.17
C GLU A 134 -10.39 -16.94 23.85
N GLY A 135 -10.75 -17.70 24.89
CA GLY A 135 -11.25 -19.07 24.74
C GLY A 135 -10.20 -19.96 24.08
N ASP A 136 -10.59 -20.64 23.00
CA ASP A 136 -9.73 -21.54 22.24
C ASP A 136 -8.97 -20.85 21.09
N ALA A 137 -9.05 -19.52 20.96
CA ALA A 137 -8.44 -18.77 19.87
C ALA A 137 -7.38 -17.78 20.38
N GLN A 138 -6.39 -17.50 19.55
CA GLN A 138 -5.52 -16.32 19.71
C GLN A 138 -6.10 -15.18 18.87
N ILE A 139 -6.27 -14.02 19.48
CA ILE A 139 -6.80 -12.82 18.82
C ILE A 139 -5.76 -11.72 18.91
N CYS A 140 -5.36 -11.19 17.75
CA CYS A 140 -4.44 -10.08 17.63
C CYS A 140 -5.17 -8.82 17.20
N ARG A 141 -4.92 -7.69 17.87
CA ARG A 141 -5.57 -6.41 17.58
C ARG A 141 -4.58 -5.28 17.36
N LYS A 142 -4.94 -4.33 16.49
CA LYS A 142 -4.21 -3.08 16.28
C LYS A 142 -5.16 -1.95 15.90
N ASP A 143 -5.06 -0.82 16.60
CA ASP A 143 -5.96 0.32 16.40
C ASP A 143 -5.75 1.03 15.07
N SER A 144 -4.50 1.30 14.72
CA SER A 144 -4.14 2.03 13.50
C SER A 144 -2.70 1.78 13.06
N ILE A 145 -2.46 1.72 11.76
CA ILE A 145 -1.12 1.74 11.12
C ILE A 145 -1.20 2.33 9.70
N ASN A 146 -0.19 3.11 9.33
CA ASN A 146 -0.04 3.63 7.96
C ASN A 146 0.63 2.59 7.06
N VAL A 147 0.15 2.49 5.83
CA VAL A 147 0.68 1.61 4.79
C VAL A 147 0.93 2.44 3.55
N SER A 148 2.16 2.38 3.04
CA SER A 148 2.52 3.03 1.78
C SER A 148 2.35 2.04 0.63
N LEU A 149 1.55 2.43 -0.35
CA LEU A 149 1.33 1.72 -1.60
C LEU A 149 2.11 2.45 -2.70
N ALA A 150 2.76 1.70 -3.59
CA ALA A 150 3.49 2.27 -4.71
C ALA A 150 3.29 1.42 -5.97
N LEU A 151 3.54 2.03 -7.13
CA LEU A 151 3.78 1.29 -8.37
C LEU A 151 5.12 0.55 -8.22
N ASN A 152 5.09 -0.77 -8.26
CA ASN A 152 6.28 -1.63 -8.34
C ASN A 152 6.18 -2.53 -9.56
#